data_AF-A0A849FN20-F1
#
_entry.id   AF-A0A849FN20-F1
#
_cell.length_a   1.000
_cell.length_b   1.000
_cell.length_c   1.000
_cell.angle_alpha   90.00
_cell.angle_beta   90.00
_cell.angle_gamma   90.00
#
_symmetry.space_group_name_H-M   'P 1'
#
loop_
_entity.id
_entity.type
_entity.pdbx_description
1 polymer ?
#
loop_
_entity_poly.entity_id
_entity_poly.type
_entity_poly.pdbx_seq_one_letter_code
_entity_poly.pdbx_strand_id
1 'polypeptide(L)'
;MKKIILILSIALLPFAAISQSIFDKYEHMDEVGAVIVNKGMIDLVSSIGSLDDDKDAKEFVEMAKGINGIKVFITEDKGIAADMSKTVKKYLKKSSLEELMRVKDKDVNVKFYIKNGKHKDHVTELLMFVSGMKNVDVDVNGRKLETVLVSMTGDIDLNKIGTLTKKMNLPEELNDAGKSN
;
A
#
# COMPACT_ATOMS: atom_id res chain seq x y z
N MET A 1 -10.09 -4.30 45.75
CA MET A 1 -10.25 -3.39 44.59
C MET A 1 -8.94 -3.14 43.84
N LYS A 2 -7.85 -2.67 44.48
CA LYS A 2 -6.55 -2.40 43.79
C LYS A 2 -5.96 -3.61 43.04
N LYS A 3 -6.08 -4.83 43.59
CA LYS A 3 -5.60 -6.06 42.94
C LYS A 3 -6.40 -6.44 41.68
N ILE A 4 -7.71 -6.18 41.67
CA ILE A 4 -8.58 -6.47 40.52
C ILE A 4 -8.29 -5.48 39.38
N ILE A 5 -8.09 -4.20 39.70
CA ILE A 5 -7.70 -3.18 38.72
C ILE A 5 -6.35 -3.54 38.08
N LEU A 6 -5.36 -3.96 38.86
CA LEU A 6 -4.06 -4.38 38.34
C LEU A 6 -4.15 -5.59 37.39
N ILE A 7 -4.96 -6.60 37.76
CA ILE A 7 -5.18 -7.79 36.92
C ILE A 7 -5.90 -7.40 35.62
N LEU A 8 -6.90 -6.52 35.69
CA LEU A 8 -7.62 -6.02 34.52
C LEU A 8 -6.69 -5.21 33.59
N SER A 9 -5.82 -4.37 34.16
CA SER A 9 -4.83 -3.62 33.39
C SER A 9 -3.84 -4.54 32.65
N ILE A 10 -3.33 -5.58 33.33
CA ILE A 10 -2.40 -6.56 32.70
C ILE A 10 -3.11 -7.39 31.62
N ALA A 11 -4.37 -7.75 31.84
CA ALA A 11 -5.18 -8.49 30.87
C ALA A 11 -5.48 -7.69 29.59
N LEU A 12 -5.44 -6.34 29.66
CA LEU A 12 -5.69 -5.45 28.52
C LEU A 12 -4.41 -5.09 27.73
N LEU A 13 -3.21 -5.33 28.28
CA LEU A 13 -1.93 -5.08 27.60
C LEU A 13 -1.81 -5.72 26.20
N PRO A 14 -2.21 -6.99 25.96
CA PRO A 14 -2.06 -7.59 24.63
C PRO A 14 -3.02 -7.00 23.59
N PHE A 15 -4.09 -6.30 24.01
CA PHE A 15 -5.00 -5.62 23.08
C PHE A 15 -4.47 -4.28 22.59
N ALA A 16 -3.61 -3.61 23.37
CA ALA A 16 -2.98 -2.34 22.98
C ALA A 16 -1.93 -2.51 21.86
N ALA A 17 -1.36 -3.70 21.71
CA ALA A 17 -0.35 -4.01 20.70
C ALA A 17 -0.91 -4.20 19.26
N ILE A 18 -2.24 -4.13 19.08
CA ILE A 18 -2.91 -4.43 17.79
C ILE A 18 -2.90 -3.21 16.84
N SER A 19 -2.47 -2.03 17.31
CA SER A 19 -2.56 -0.80 16.52
C SER A 19 -1.42 -0.57 15.51
N GLN A 20 -0.27 -1.24 15.65
CA GLN A 20 0.85 -1.06 14.71
C GLN A 20 0.63 -1.93 13.47
N SER A 21 0.88 -1.37 12.29
CA SER A 21 0.78 -2.16 11.07
C SER A 21 1.84 -3.26 11.12
N ILE A 22 1.50 -4.47 10.65
CA ILE A 22 2.44 -5.60 10.67
C ILE A 22 3.70 -5.34 9.83
N PHE A 23 3.63 -4.36 8.93
CA PHE A 23 4.72 -3.95 8.05
C PHE A 23 5.67 -2.94 8.71
N ASP A 24 5.28 -2.33 9.84
CA ASP A 24 6.07 -1.27 10.50
C ASP A 24 7.42 -1.79 11.01
N LYS A 25 7.54 -3.11 11.21
CA LYS A 25 8.81 -3.77 11.52
C LYS A 25 9.91 -3.53 10.46
N TYR A 26 9.54 -3.19 9.22
CA TYR A 26 10.46 -2.92 8.13
C TYR A 26 10.99 -1.47 8.16
N GLU A 27 10.37 -0.55 8.89
CA GLU A 27 10.78 0.86 8.98
C GLU A 27 12.16 1.03 9.66
N HIS A 28 12.59 0.04 10.44
CA HIS A 28 13.82 0.11 11.25
C HIS A 28 14.92 -0.85 10.77
N MET A 29 14.79 -1.39 9.56
CA MET A 29 15.79 -2.30 8.98
C MET A 29 16.70 -1.52 8.03
N ASP A 30 18.02 -1.62 8.22
CA ASP A 30 18.99 -0.86 7.45
C ASP A 30 18.98 -1.23 5.95
N GLU A 31 18.62 -2.47 5.63
CA GLU A 31 18.53 -2.99 4.26
C GLU A 31 17.14 -2.80 3.64
N VAL A 32 16.29 -1.95 4.24
CA VAL A 32 14.98 -1.55 3.72
C VAL A 32 14.91 -0.05 3.53
N GLY A 33 14.65 0.38 2.29
CA GLY A 33 14.19 1.73 2.02
C GLY A 33 12.73 1.88 2.44
N ALA A 34 12.44 2.77 3.39
CA ALA A 34 11.09 3.04 3.85
C ALA A 34 10.68 4.49 3.54
N VAL A 35 9.52 4.67 2.89
CA VAL A 35 8.89 5.97 2.68
C VAL A 35 7.52 5.95 3.33
N ILE A 36 7.34 6.78 4.35
CA ILE A 36 6.11 6.86 5.13
C ILE A 36 5.51 8.25 4.94
N VAL A 37 4.35 8.30 4.32
CA VAL A 37 3.57 9.52 4.11
C VAL A 37 2.33 9.42 4.99
N ASN A 38 2.22 10.30 5.97
CA ASN A 38 1.04 10.36 6.83
C ASN A 38 0.02 11.37 6.31
N LYS A 39 -1.19 11.34 6.87
CA LYS A 39 -2.25 12.29 6.57
C LYS A 39 -1.79 13.75 6.65
N GLY A 40 -0.97 14.11 7.64
CA GLY A 40 -0.47 15.48 7.77
C GLY A 40 0.33 15.97 6.56
N MET A 41 1.23 15.12 6.02
CA MET A 41 1.98 15.45 4.80
C MET A 41 1.06 15.54 3.57
N ILE A 42 0.08 14.63 3.46
CA ILE A 42 -0.88 14.61 2.35
C ILE A 42 -1.76 15.86 2.38
N ASP A 43 -2.29 16.20 3.56
CA ASP A 43 -3.10 17.38 3.79
C ASP A 43 -2.29 18.66 3.51
N LEU A 44 -1.01 18.71 3.91
CA LEU A 44 -0.11 19.82 3.61
C LEU A 44 0.08 20.01 2.10
N VAL A 45 0.40 18.94 1.36
CA VAL A 45 0.56 18.99 -0.10
C VAL A 45 -0.76 19.40 -0.77
N SER A 46 -1.90 18.88 -0.29
CA SER A 46 -3.23 19.24 -0.78
C SER A 46 -3.59 20.72 -0.54
N SER A 47 -3.01 21.33 0.51
CA SER A 47 -3.28 22.72 0.91
C SER A 47 -2.33 23.72 0.25
N ILE A 48 -1.08 23.32 -0.02
CA ILE A 48 -0.10 24.14 -0.77
C ILE A 48 -0.38 24.06 -2.28
N GLY A 49 -0.90 22.93 -2.75
CA GLY A 49 -1.30 22.69 -4.13
C GLY A 49 -2.59 23.43 -4.52
N SER A 50 -2.57 24.76 -4.52
CA SER A 50 -3.49 25.57 -5.32
C SER A 50 -3.16 25.38 -6.80
N LEU A 51 -3.48 24.20 -7.33
CA LEU A 51 -3.39 23.86 -8.75
C LEU A 51 -4.70 24.30 -9.42
N ASP A 52 -5.01 25.60 -9.30
CA ASP A 52 -6.35 26.10 -9.59
C ASP A 52 -6.73 26.05 -11.08
N ASP A 53 -5.72 26.02 -11.95
CA ASP A 53 -5.88 26.04 -13.40
C ASP A 53 -5.86 24.66 -14.07
N ASP A 54 -5.57 23.58 -13.33
CA ASP A 54 -5.47 22.23 -13.89
C ASP A 54 -6.50 21.27 -13.26
N LYS A 55 -7.51 20.88 -14.06
CA LYS A 55 -8.56 19.93 -13.66
C LYS A 55 -8.00 18.58 -13.20
N ASP A 56 -6.93 18.15 -13.85
CA ASP A 56 -6.27 16.88 -13.61
C ASP A 56 -5.53 16.86 -12.26
N ALA A 57 -5.05 18.02 -11.85
CA ALA A 57 -4.43 18.23 -10.55
C ALA A 57 -5.48 18.32 -9.42
N LYS A 58 -6.63 18.95 -9.68
CA LYS A 58 -7.75 18.98 -8.73
C LYS A 58 -8.27 17.58 -8.42
N GLU A 59 -8.42 16.72 -9.43
CA GLU A 59 -8.82 15.32 -9.22
C GLU A 59 -7.80 14.55 -8.37
N PHE A 60 -6.50 14.80 -8.58
CA PHE A 60 -5.44 14.19 -7.78
C PHE A 60 -5.46 14.64 -6.32
N VAL A 61 -5.66 15.94 -6.07
CA VAL A 61 -5.80 16.51 -4.72
C VAL A 61 -7.04 15.93 -4.01
N GLU A 62 -8.16 15.81 -4.70
CA GLU A 62 -9.39 15.23 -4.15
C GLU A 62 -9.25 13.73 -3.84
N MET A 63 -8.50 12.98 -4.64
CA MET A 63 -8.13 11.60 -4.30
C MET A 63 -7.23 11.55 -3.07
N ALA A 64 -6.23 12.43 -3.00
CA ALA A 64 -5.26 12.46 -1.91
C ALA A 64 -5.92 12.76 -0.56
N LYS A 65 -6.95 13.62 -0.51
CA LYS A 65 -7.72 13.91 0.71
C LYS A 65 -8.32 12.66 1.37
N GLY A 66 -8.70 11.67 0.57
CA GLY A 66 -9.22 10.38 1.06
C GLY A 66 -8.16 9.46 1.66
N ILE A 67 -6.87 9.74 1.43
CA ILE A 67 -5.77 8.89 1.90
C ILE A 67 -5.38 9.31 3.33
N ASN A 68 -5.37 8.34 4.23
CA ASN A 68 -4.89 8.53 5.61
C ASN A 68 -3.38 8.29 5.74
N GLY A 69 -2.82 7.44 4.89
CA GLY A 69 -1.38 7.25 4.84
C GLY A 69 -0.96 6.26 3.78
N ILE A 70 0.29 6.42 3.35
CA ILE A 70 0.99 5.57 2.39
C ILE A 70 2.28 5.11 3.06
N LYS A 71 2.55 3.81 2.98
CA LYS A 71 3.80 3.19 3.39
C LYS A 71 4.39 2.44 2.21
N VAL A 72 5.62 2.76 1.85
CA VAL A 72 6.37 2.08 0.80
C VAL A 72 7.62 1.48 1.42
N PHE A 73 7.81 0.18 1.22
CA PHE A 73 8.99 -0.56 1.64
C PHE A 73 9.65 -1.20 0.42
N ILE A 74 10.95 -0.98 0.27
CA ILE A 74 11.74 -1.44 -0.86
C ILE A 74 12.97 -2.15 -0.30
N THR A 75 13.27 -3.34 -0.80
CA THR A 75 14.49 -4.06 -0.40
C THR A 75 15.09 -4.82 -1.57
N GLU A 76 16.41 -4.89 -1.58
CA GLU A 76 17.20 -5.73 -2.48
C GLU A 76 17.66 -7.03 -1.81
N ASP A 77 17.52 -7.12 -0.48
CA ASP A 77 17.93 -8.30 0.28
C ASP A 77 16.96 -9.47 0.09
N LYS A 78 17.50 -10.63 -0.30
CA LYS A 78 16.70 -11.83 -0.58
C LYS A 78 16.02 -12.40 0.66
N GLY A 79 16.65 -12.29 1.82
CA GLY A 79 16.11 -12.74 3.09
C GLY A 79 14.92 -11.90 3.51
N ILE A 80 15.06 -10.58 3.45
CA ILE A 80 13.99 -9.62 3.76
C ILE A 80 12.86 -9.73 2.75
N ALA A 81 13.16 -9.85 1.45
CA ALA A 81 12.14 -10.08 0.43
C ALA A 81 11.29 -11.34 0.71
N ALA A 82 11.93 -12.43 1.13
CA ALA A 82 11.23 -13.66 1.52
C ALA A 82 10.38 -13.45 2.79
N ASP A 83 10.87 -12.69 3.77
CA ASP A 83 10.10 -12.33 4.96
C ASP A 83 8.91 -11.39 4.64
N MET A 84 9.08 -10.41 3.76
CA MET A 84 8.00 -9.56 3.24
C MET A 84 6.91 -10.39 2.58
N SER A 85 7.28 -11.33 1.70
CA SER A 85 6.32 -12.24 1.06
C SER A 85 5.53 -13.08 2.09
N LYS A 86 6.22 -13.59 3.13
CA LYS A 86 5.56 -14.32 4.22
C LYS A 86 4.63 -13.41 5.03
N THR A 87 5.06 -12.19 5.31
CA THR A 87 4.31 -11.22 6.09
C THR A 87 3.06 -10.76 5.35
N VAL A 88 3.15 -10.47 4.06
CA VAL A 88 1.99 -10.20 3.18
C VAL A 88 1.02 -11.37 3.21
N LYS A 89 1.48 -12.61 2.99
CA LYS A 89 0.61 -13.80 3.06
C LYS A 89 -0.08 -13.95 4.42
N LYS A 90 0.64 -13.67 5.52
CA LYS A 90 0.08 -13.71 6.88
C LYS A 90 -0.94 -12.60 7.10
N TYR A 91 -0.67 -11.41 6.58
CA TYR A 91 -1.57 -10.27 6.65
C TYR A 91 -2.86 -10.58 5.89
N LEU A 92 -2.77 -10.99 4.62
CA LEU A 92 -3.90 -11.36 3.77
C LEU A 92 -4.82 -12.43 4.39
N LYS A 93 -4.26 -13.38 5.17
CA LYS A 93 -5.07 -14.39 5.88
C LYS A 93 -5.84 -13.84 7.07
N LYS A 94 -5.35 -12.76 7.68
CA LYS A 94 -5.94 -12.12 8.86
C LYS A 94 -6.85 -10.95 8.49
N SER A 95 -6.48 -10.22 7.44
CA SER A 95 -7.25 -9.14 6.86
C SER A 95 -8.32 -9.70 5.93
N SER A 96 -9.47 -9.05 5.85
CA SER A 96 -10.48 -9.30 4.80
C SER A 96 -10.09 -8.64 3.47
N LEU A 97 -8.83 -8.79 3.05
CA LEU A 97 -8.29 -8.27 1.80
C LEU A 97 -8.60 -9.24 0.66
N GLU A 98 -9.14 -8.71 -0.44
CA GLU A 98 -9.44 -9.45 -1.66
C GLU A 98 -8.39 -9.14 -2.72
N GLU A 99 -8.00 -10.15 -3.52
CA GLU A 99 -7.10 -9.93 -4.66
C GLU A 99 -7.89 -9.31 -5.80
N LEU A 100 -7.59 -8.05 -6.12
CA LEU A 100 -8.26 -7.31 -7.20
C LEU A 100 -7.62 -7.60 -8.55
N MET A 101 -6.29 -7.59 -8.60
CA MET A 101 -5.54 -7.74 -9.84
C MET A 101 -4.21 -8.45 -9.57
N ARG A 102 -3.79 -9.27 -10.54
CA ARG A 102 -2.47 -9.88 -10.56
C ARG A 102 -1.89 -9.77 -11.96
N VAL A 103 -0.71 -9.18 -12.05
CA VAL A 103 0.11 -9.21 -13.26
C VAL A 103 1.26 -10.15 -13.01
N LYS A 104 1.44 -11.11 -13.92
CA LYS A 104 2.56 -12.04 -13.88
C LYS A 104 3.25 -12.03 -15.23
N ASP A 105 4.42 -11.41 -15.27
CA ASP A 105 5.39 -11.58 -16.34
C ASP A 105 6.50 -12.52 -15.83
N LYS A 106 7.24 -13.17 -16.74
CA LYS A 106 8.19 -14.27 -16.51
C LYS A 106 8.96 -14.13 -15.21
N ASP A 107 9.45 -12.92 -14.96
CA ASP A 107 10.34 -12.64 -13.85
C ASP A 107 9.73 -11.72 -12.80
N VAL A 108 8.60 -11.05 -13.08
CA VAL A 108 7.94 -10.06 -12.21
C VAL A 108 6.50 -10.45 -11.89
N ASN A 109 6.15 -10.48 -10.60
CA ASN A 109 4.79 -10.72 -10.13
C ASN A 109 4.32 -9.49 -9.35
N VAL A 110 3.33 -8.79 -9.88
CA VAL A 110 2.66 -7.68 -9.21
C VAL A 110 1.29 -8.15 -8.74
N LYS A 111 0.96 -7.91 -7.48
CA LYS A 111 -0.34 -8.24 -6.91
C LYS A 111 -0.95 -7.02 -6.23
N PHE A 112 -2.22 -6.79 -6.52
CA PHE A 112 -3.02 -5.74 -5.91
C PHE A 112 -4.12 -6.38 -5.09
N TYR A 113 -4.23 -5.93 -3.85
CA TYR A 113 -5.24 -6.33 -2.91
C TYR A 113 -6.01 -5.11 -2.42
N ILE A 114 -7.31 -5.28 -2.18
CA ILE A 114 -8.16 -4.23 -1.66
C ILE A 114 -8.98 -4.71 -0.47
N LYS A 115 -9.27 -3.81 0.46
CA LYS A 115 -10.23 -4.03 1.54
C LYS A 115 -11.44 -3.17 1.25
N ASN A 116 -12.56 -3.80 0.93
CA ASN A 116 -13.79 -3.10 0.64
C ASN A 116 -14.19 -2.20 1.84
N GLY A 117 -14.61 -0.99 1.52
CA GLY A 117 -15.13 -0.03 2.48
C GLY A 117 -16.62 -0.25 2.76
N LYS A 118 -17.24 0.75 3.38
CA LYS A 118 -18.68 0.73 3.66
C LYS A 118 -19.53 0.88 2.39
N HIS A 119 -19.00 1.59 1.40
CA HIS A 119 -19.63 1.81 0.10
C HIS A 119 -19.02 0.87 -0.93
N LYS A 120 -19.83 0.44 -1.91
CA LYS A 120 -19.43 -0.55 -2.92
C LYS A 120 -18.20 -0.12 -3.74
N ASP A 121 -18.04 1.18 -3.94
CA ASP A 121 -17.00 1.75 -4.81
C ASP A 121 -15.84 2.38 -4.03
N HIS A 122 -15.83 2.19 -2.70
CA HIS A 122 -14.81 2.73 -1.82
C HIS A 122 -13.99 1.61 -1.19
N VAL A 123 -12.69 1.80 -1.04
CA VAL A 123 -11.80 0.87 -0.35
C VAL A 123 -11.13 1.54 0.84
N THR A 124 -11.02 0.78 1.92
CA THR A 124 -10.39 1.23 3.17
C THR A 124 -8.88 1.00 3.19
N GLU A 125 -8.43 0.08 2.35
CA GLU A 125 -7.03 -0.30 2.24
C GLU A 125 -6.73 -0.81 0.84
N LEU A 126 -5.58 -0.43 0.33
CA LEU A 126 -4.97 -0.96 -0.88
C LEU A 126 -3.57 -1.46 -0.53
N LEU A 127 -3.28 -2.70 -0.89
CA LEU A 127 -1.97 -3.31 -0.69
C LEU A 127 -1.43 -3.77 -2.04
N MET A 128 -0.30 -3.23 -2.46
CA MET A 128 0.43 -3.68 -3.64
C MET A 128 1.69 -4.43 -3.19
N PHE A 129 1.93 -5.59 -3.78
CA PHE A 129 3.14 -6.36 -3.54
C PHE A 129 3.76 -6.80 -4.87
N VAL A 130 4.99 -6.33 -5.11
CA VAL A 130 5.82 -6.68 -6.26
C VAL A 130 6.87 -7.68 -5.80
N SER A 131 6.92 -8.84 -6.44
CA SER A 131 7.84 -9.92 -6.10
C SER A 131 8.32 -10.66 -7.34
N GLY A 132 9.55 -11.14 -7.27
CA GLY A 132 10.19 -11.72 -8.44
C GLY A 132 10.86 -10.62 -9.27
N MET A 133 12.17 -10.78 -9.39
CA MET A 133 12.95 -10.51 -10.59
C MET A 133 13.94 -11.67 -10.63
N LYS A 134 13.63 -12.77 -11.31
CA LYS A 134 14.65 -13.77 -11.59
C LYS A 134 15.24 -13.44 -12.96
N ASN A 135 16.48 -12.97 -13.02
CA ASN A 135 17.23 -12.84 -14.28
C ASN A 135 16.70 -11.82 -15.30
N VAL A 136 16.27 -10.64 -14.86
CA VAL A 136 16.02 -9.51 -15.77
C VAL A 136 17.09 -8.45 -15.53
N ASP A 137 18.04 -8.37 -16.46
CA ASP A 137 18.88 -7.19 -16.67
C ASP A 137 17.98 -6.10 -17.27
N VAL A 138 17.16 -5.44 -16.44
CA VAL A 138 16.49 -4.19 -16.84
C VAL A 138 17.15 -3.06 -16.08
N ASP A 139 17.94 -2.34 -16.86
CA ASP A 139 18.59 -1.10 -16.50
C ASP A 139 17.54 0.01 -16.38
N VAL A 140 17.08 0.24 -15.16
CA VAL A 140 16.61 1.57 -14.75
C VAL A 140 17.53 1.98 -13.61
N ASN A 141 18.63 2.64 -13.96
CA ASN A 141 19.67 3.14 -13.03
C ASN A 141 20.46 2.05 -12.27
N GLY A 142 20.76 0.90 -12.89
CA GLY A 142 21.76 -0.04 -12.36
C GLY A 142 21.45 -0.74 -11.02
N ARG A 143 20.20 -0.78 -10.56
CA ARG A 143 19.82 -1.42 -9.27
C ARG A 143 19.30 -2.85 -9.45
N LYS A 144 19.80 -3.77 -8.62
CA LYS A 144 19.47 -5.20 -8.63
C LYS A 144 18.27 -5.47 -7.72
N LEU A 145 17.27 -6.20 -8.22
CA LEU A 145 16.29 -6.96 -7.42
C LEU A 145 15.46 -6.17 -6.38
N GLU A 146 14.63 -5.22 -6.80
CA GLU A 146 13.71 -4.52 -5.90
C GLU A 146 12.43 -5.35 -5.60
N THR A 147 12.29 -5.85 -4.36
CA THR A 147 10.97 -6.22 -3.82
C THR A 147 10.31 -4.96 -3.28
N VAL A 148 9.08 -4.69 -3.73
CA VAL A 148 8.35 -3.48 -3.35
C VAL A 148 7.04 -3.86 -2.68
N LEU A 149 6.80 -3.30 -1.51
CA LEU A 149 5.56 -3.40 -0.76
C LEU A 149 4.99 -2.00 -0.57
N VAL A 150 3.78 -1.78 -1.05
CA VAL A 150 3.04 -0.52 -0.83
C VAL A 150 1.77 -0.83 -0.08
N SER A 151 1.53 -0.14 1.03
CA SER A 151 0.29 -0.14 1.77
C SER A 151 -0.27 1.27 1.80
N MET A 152 -1.52 1.42 1.40
CA MET A 152 -2.25 2.68 1.41
C MET A 152 -3.55 2.46 2.18
N THR A 153 -3.86 3.35 3.11
CA THR A 153 -5.08 3.30 3.91
C THR A 153 -5.85 4.59 3.78
N GLY A 154 -7.16 4.55 3.86
CA GLY A 154 -7.98 5.74 3.61
C GLY A 154 -9.45 5.42 3.41
N ASP A 155 -10.17 6.38 2.86
CA ASP A 155 -11.44 6.20 2.18
C ASP A 155 -11.19 6.52 0.70
N ILE A 156 -10.84 5.49 -0.07
CA ILE A 156 -10.31 5.64 -1.42
C ILE A 156 -11.40 5.27 -2.42
N ASP A 157 -11.81 6.23 -3.24
CA ASP A 157 -12.78 6.03 -4.32
C ASP A 157 -12.13 5.31 -5.52
N LEU A 158 -12.56 4.08 -5.79
CA LEU A 158 -12.05 3.25 -6.88
C LEU A 158 -12.32 3.86 -8.26
N ASN A 159 -13.38 4.65 -8.41
CA ASN A 159 -13.71 5.28 -9.69
C ASN A 159 -12.62 6.26 -10.12
N LYS A 160 -11.88 6.82 -9.16
CA LYS A 160 -10.78 7.76 -9.42
C LYS A 160 -9.42 7.06 -9.63
N ILE A 161 -9.27 5.79 -9.22
CA ILE A 161 -8.05 4.99 -9.47
C ILE A 161 -7.80 4.77 -10.96
N GLY A 162 -8.85 4.66 -11.78
CA GLY A 162 -8.71 4.56 -13.25
C GLY A 162 -7.93 5.72 -13.88
N THR A 163 -7.99 6.91 -13.27
CA THR A 163 -7.18 8.09 -13.66
C THR A 163 -5.72 7.94 -13.23
N LEU A 164 -5.45 7.25 -12.12
CA LEU A 164 -4.10 6.98 -11.61
C LEU A 164 -3.32 6.01 -12.53
N THR A 165 -3.97 4.93 -12.97
CA THR A 165 -3.38 3.92 -13.86
C THR A 165 -2.95 4.53 -15.20
N LYS A 166 -3.77 5.41 -15.77
CA LYS A 166 -3.47 6.13 -17.02
C LYS A 166 -2.27 7.05 -16.92
N LYS A 167 -2.02 7.65 -15.74
CA LYS A 167 -0.92 8.60 -15.52
C LYS A 167 0.39 7.96 -15.06
N MET A 168 0.35 6.73 -14.54
CA MET A 168 1.53 5.99 -14.13
C MET A 168 2.29 5.31 -15.28
N ASN A 169 1.90 5.56 -16.54
CA ASN A 169 2.54 4.99 -17.74
C ASN A 169 2.64 3.45 -17.70
N LEU A 170 1.62 2.80 -17.15
CA LEU A 170 1.50 1.34 -17.14
C LEU A 170 1.07 0.85 -18.54
N PRO A 171 1.45 -0.37 -18.98
CA PRO A 171 1.09 -0.90 -20.29
C PRO A 171 -0.42 -0.79 -20.55
N GLU A 172 -0.80 -0.33 -21.75
CA GLU A 172 -2.19 0.00 -22.13
C GLU A 172 -3.18 -1.17 -21.91
N GLU A 173 -2.67 -2.39 -21.91
CA GLU A 173 -3.38 -3.66 -21.67
C GLU A 173 -4.09 -3.72 -20.31
N LEU A 174 -3.74 -2.85 -19.35
CA LEU A 174 -4.35 -2.78 -18.02
C LEU A 174 -5.52 -1.78 -17.92
N ASN A 175 -5.76 -0.96 -18.95
CA ASN A 175 -6.84 0.04 -18.95
C ASN A 175 -8.25 -0.54 -19.15
N ASP A 176 -8.36 -1.82 -19.51
CA ASP A 176 -9.64 -2.48 -19.77
C ASP A 176 -10.17 -3.28 -18.56
N ALA A 177 -9.45 -3.30 -17.44
CA ALA A 177 -9.87 -3.98 -16.20
C ALA A 177 -11.15 -3.37 -15.55
N GLY A 178 -11.60 -2.20 -16.01
CA GLY A 178 -12.86 -1.56 -15.59
C GLY A 178 -13.97 -1.60 -16.64
N LYS A 179 -13.75 -2.23 -17.80
CA LYS A 179 -14.73 -2.33 -18.89
C LYS A 179 -15.19 -3.77 -19.11
N SER A 180 -15.75 -4.40 -18.09
CA SER A 180 -16.64 -5.53 -18.32
C SER A 180 -18.07 -5.07 -18.09
N ASN A 181 -18.85 -5.05 -19.18
CA ASN A 181 -20.30 -5.23 -19.11
C ASN A 181 -20.62 -6.61 -18.55
#